data_AF-A0A0F5ARL3-F1
#
_entry.id   AF-A0A0F5ARL3-F1
#
_cell.length_a   1.000
_cell.length_b   1.000
_cell.length_c   1.000
_cell.angle_alpha   90.00
_cell.angle_beta   90.00
_cell.angle_gamma   90.00
#
_symmetry.space_group_name_H-M   'P 1'
#
loop_
_entity.id
_entity.type
_entity.pdbx_description
1 polymer ?
#
loop_
_entity_poly.entity_id
_entity_poly.type
_entity_poly.pdbx_seq_one_letter_code
_entity_poly.pdbx_strand_id
1 'polypeptide(L)' 'MTAEQLRALYRQQLLIEAVVEPSLDSEGWVVECRHTGGGLMALTNAEGIEQCFTDIDQATLNALEIGFQQVRIAD' A
#
# COMPACT_ATOMS: atom_id res chain seq x y z
N MET A 1 -8.15 0.83 1.18
CA MET A 1 -8.62 0.17 -0.06
C MET A 1 -8.12 -1.26 -0.06
N THR A 2 -8.95 -2.22 -0.47
CA THR A 2 -8.51 -3.61 -0.53
C THR A 2 -7.43 -3.80 -1.60
N ALA A 3 -6.63 -4.86 -1.50
CA ALA A 3 -5.61 -5.19 -2.49
C ALA A 3 -6.19 -5.32 -3.91
N GLU A 4 -7.40 -5.88 -4.03
CA GLU A 4 -8.10 -6.00 -5.33
C GLU A 4 -8.49 -4.64 -5.93
N GLN A 5 -8.97 -3.71 -5.08
CA GLN A 5 -9.30 -2.35 -5.49
C GLN A 5 -8.04 -1.58 -5.93
N LEU A 6 -6.97 -1.67 -5.15
CA LEU A 6 -5.69 -1.06 -5.51
C LEU A 6 -5.13 -1.66 -6.81
N ARG A 7 -5.21 -2.98 -7.00
CA ARG A 7 -4.82 -3.65 -8.26
C ARG A 7 -5.67 -3.19 -9.45
N ALA A 8 -6.96 -2.90 -9.24
CA ALA A 8 -7.81 -2.34 -10.28
C ALA A 8 -7.40 -0.91 -10.65
N LEU A 9 -7.06 -0.06 -9.67
CA LEU A 9 -6.57 1.30 -9.91
C LEU A 9 -5.18 1.31 -10.57
N TYR A 10 -4.28 0.42 -10.14
CA TYR A 10 -2.97 0.25 -10.77
C TYR A 10 -3.10 -0.11 -12.26
N ARG A 11 -3.96 -1.08 -12.60
CA ARG A 11 -4.24 -1.45 -14.00
C ARG A 11 -4.85 -0.32 -14.83
N GLN A 12 -5.57 0.59 -14.20
CA GLN A 12 -6.12 1.80 -14.83
C GLN A 12 -5.09 2.94 -14.91
N GLN A 13 -3.84 2.70 -14.50
CA GLN A 13 -2.76 3.71 -14.46
C GLN A 13 -3.10 4.90 -13.56
N LEU A 14 -3.86 4.64 -12.49
CA LEU A 14 -4.28 5.65 -11.51
C LEU A 14 -3.41 5.67 -10.25
N LEU A 15 -2.50 4.71 -10.09
CA LEU A 15 -1.52 4.68 -9.00
C LEU A 15 -0.11 4.91 -9.56
N ILE A 16 0.66 5.78 -8.92
CA ILE A 16 1.99 6.22 -9.38
C ILE A 16 3.11 5.51 -8.62
N GLU A 17 2.92 5.31 -7.32
CA GLU A 17 3.96 4.82 -6.41
C GLU A 17 3.30 4.00 -5.29
N ALA A 18 3.97 2.94 -4.87
CA ALA A 18 3.70 2.28 -3.59
C ALA A 18 4.78 2.65 -2.58
N VAL A 19 4.34 3.00 -1.39
CA VAL A 19 5.16 3.40 -0.25
C VAL A 19 4.93 2.40 0.87
N VAL A 20 6.02 1.94 1.47
CA VAL A 20 6.00 1.19 2.72
C VAL A 20 6.52 2.12 3.80
N GLU A 21 5.75 2.33 4.86
CA GLU A 21 6.10 3.25 5.94
C GLU A 21 5.73 2.67 7.32
N PRO A 22 6.35 3.14 8.41
CA PRO A 22 5.97 2.72 9.76
C PRO A 22 4.51 3.06 10.05
N SER A 23 3.78 2.14 10.67
CA SER A 23 2.42 2.42 11.14
C SER A 23 2.44 3.50 12.23
N LEU A 24 1.47 4.41 12.19
CA LEU A 24 1.30 5.45 13.22
C LEU A 24 0.60 4.93 14.49
N ASP A 25 -0.25 3.92 14.32
CA ASP A 25 -1.15 3.42 15.39
C ASP A 25 -0.67 2.09 15.99
N SER A 26 0.34 1.44 15.40
CA SER A 26 0.81 0.13 15.82
C SER A 26 2.30 -0.06 15.54
N GLU A 27 2.92 -1.04 16.21
CA GLU A 27 4.26 -1.48 15.80
C GLU A 27 4.15 -2.29 14.50
N GLY A 28 4.79 -1.81 13.44
CA GLY A 28 4.84 -2.48 12.15
C GLY A 28 4.86 -1.50 10.98
N TRP A 29 4.50 -2.01 9.81
CA TRP A 29 4.63 -1.34 8.52
C TRP A 29 3.32 -1.38 7.75
N VAL A 30 3.00 -0.31 7.05
CA VAL A 30 1.77 -0.18 6.25
C VAL A 30 2.14 0.08 4.80
N VAL A 31 1.20 -0.19 3.90
CA VAL A 31 1.36 0.06 2.46
C VAL A 31 0.42 1.16 2.05
N GLU A 32 0.95 2.23 1.48
CA GLU A 32 0.17 3.30 0.87
C GLU A 32 0.47 3.43 -0.62
N CYS A 33 -0.56 3.70 -1.41
CA CYS A 33 -0.42 3.93 -2.84
C CYS A 33 -0.74 5.39 -3.17
N ARG A 34 0.16 6.07 -3.89
CA ARG A 34 -0.06 7.43 -4.37
C ARG A 34 -0.96 7.43 -5.59
N HIS A 35 -2.10 8.12 -5.51
CA HIS A 35 -3.02 8.24 -6.64
C HIS A 35 -2.65 9.40 -7.56
N THR A 36 -2.96 9.29 -8.86
CA THR A 36 -2.65 10.33 -9.88
C THR A 36 -3.38 11.64 -9.65
N GLY A 37 -4.58 11.59 -9.08
CA GLY A 37 -5.35 12.76 -8.64
C GLY A 37 -4.83 13.42 -7.37
N GLY A 38 -3.72 12.94 -6.81
CA GLY A 38 -3.21 13.32 -5.50
C GLY A 38 -3.79 12.46 -4.37
N GLY A 39 -3.18 12.58 -3.19
CA GLY A 39 -3.52 11.77 -2.02
C GLY A 39 -2.86 10.39 -1.99
N LEU A 40 -2.98 9.76 -0.83
CA LEU A 40 -2.49 8.43 -0.52
C LEU A 40 -3.68 7.53 -0.23
N MET A 41 -3.57 6.27 -0.68
CA MET A 41 -4.57 5.23 -0.48
C MET A 41 -3.92 4.08 0.26
N ALA A 42 -4.20 3.99 1.57
CA ALA A 42 -3.74 2.88 2.39
C ALA A 42 -4.33 1.54 1.93
N LEU A 43 -3.52 0.49 2.01
CA LEU A 43 -3.96 -0.89 1.89
C LEU A 43 -4.75 -1.26 3.16
N THR A 44 -5.98 -1.70 2.96
CA THR A 44 -6.90 -2.05 4.04
C THR A 44 -7.44 -3.46 3.86
N ASN A 45 -7.91 -4.05 4.95
CA ASN A 45 -8.77 -5.22 4.90
C ASN A 45 -10.15 -4.84 4.33
N ALA A 46 -11.05 -5.84 4.23
CA ALA A 46 -12.41 -5.65 3.72
C ALA A 46 -13.29 -4.73 4.59
N GLU A 47 -12.94 -4.53 5.86
CA GLU A 47 -13.64 -3.65 6.81
C GLU A 47 -13.13 -2.20 6.74
N GLY A 48 -12.14 -1.92 5.89
CA GLY A 48 -11.53 -0.60 5.76
C GLY A 48 -10.46 -0.29 6.82
N ILE A 49 -10.07 -1.29 7.62
CA ILE A 49 -8.98 -1.15 8.60
C ILE A 49 -7.65 -1.30 7.87
N GLU A 50 -6.73 -0.38 8.11
CA GLU A 50 -5.37 -0.42 7.57
C GLU A 50 -4.68 -1.74 7.92
N GLN A 51 -4.03 -2.34 6.93
CA GLN A 51 -3.24 -3.53 7.16
C GLN A 51 -1.85 -3.12 7.64
N CYS A 52 -1.56 -3.47 8.89
CA CYS A 52 -0.22 -3.36 9.47
C CYS A 52 0.46 -4.72 9.44
N PHE A 53 1.68 -4.74 8.91
CA PHE A 53 2.52 -5.91 8.74
C PHE A 53 3.68 -5.86 9.74
N THR A 54 4.07 -7.01 10.26
CA THR A 54 5.09 -7.09 11.30
C THR A 54 6.48 -6.63 10.83
N ASP A 55 6.77 -6.75 9.53
CA ASP A 55 8.07 -6.41 8.95
C ASP A 55 7.94 -5.80 7.54
N ILE A 56 9.02 -5.12 7.11
CA ILE A 56 9.12 -4.44 5.80
C ILE A 56 8.93 -5.42 4.65
N ASP A 57 9.43 -6.65 4.77
CA ASP A 57 9.43 -7.62 3.68
C ASP A 57 7.99 -8.06 3.38
N GLN A 58 7.17 -8.30 4.41
CA GLN A 58 5.75 -8.60 4.27
C GLN A 58 4.96 -7.44 3.67
N ALA A 59 5.19 -6.22 4.13
CA ALA A 59 4.55 -5.02 3.55
C ALA A 59 4.93 -4.86 2.07
N THR A 60 6.22 -5.05 1.76
CA THR A 60 6.74 -4.99 0.39
C THR A 60 6.09 -6.04 -0.50
N LEU A 61 6.02 -7.30 -0.06
CA LEU A 61 5.37 -8.38 -0.83
C LEU A 61 3.91 -8.04 -1.15
N ASN A 62 3.15 -7.53 -0.18
CA ASN A 62 1.76 -7.13 -0.39
C ASN A 62 1.63 -5.96 -1.37
N ALA A 63 2.54 -5.00 -1.33
CA ALA A 63 2.60 -3.93 -2.33
C ALA A 63 2.92 -4.44 -3.74
N LEU A 64 3.81 -5.42 -3.87
CA LEU A 64 4.13 -6.05 -5.15
C LEU A 64 2.94 -6.86 -5.70
N GLU A 65 2.13 -7.48 -4.84
CA GLU A 65 0.90 -8.16 -5.25
C GLU A 65 -0.14 -7.20 -5.86
N ILE A 66 -0.10 -5.89 -5.54
CA ILE A 66 -0.94 -4.87 -6.19
C ILE A 66 -0.54 -4.69 -7.68
N GLY A 67 0.72 -4.97 -8.02
CA GLY A 67 1.25 -4.93 -9.38
C GLY A 67 2.50 -4.07 -9.57
N PHE A 68 2.92 -3.36 -8.52
CA PHE A 68 4.16 -2.59 -8.53
C PHE A 68 5.38 -3.52 -8.67
N GLN A 69 6.44 -3.03 -9.30
CA GLN A 69 7.72 -3.76 -9.43
C GLN A 69 8.75 -3.32 -8.38
N GLN A 70 8.50 -2.19 -7.73
CA GLN A 70 9.34 -1.60 -6.70
C GLN A 70 8.45 -0.81 -5.73
N VAL A 71 8.93 -0.66 -4.51
CA VAL A 71 8.31 0.18 -3.47
C VAL A 71 9.33 1.18 -2.97
N ARG A 72 8.86 2.34 -2.52
CA ARG A 72 9.67 3.27 -1.74
C ARG A 72 9.50 2.93 -0.26
N ILE A 73 10.59 2.79 0.47
CA ILE A 73 10.55 2.73 1.93
C ILE A 73 10.64 4.16 2.47
N ALA A 74 9.74 4.55 3.35
CA ALA A 74 9.80 5.81 4.09
C ALA A 74 10.40 5.58 5.48
N ASP A 75 11.16 6.57 5.97
CA ASP A 75 11.79 6.57 7.30
C ASP A 75 10.83 7.04 8.40
#